data_AF-A0A3D0US53-F1
#
_entry.id   AF-A0A3D0US53-F1
#
_cell.length_a   1.000
_cell.length_b   1.000
_cell.length_c   1.000
_cell.angle_alpha   90.00
_cell.angle_beta   90.00
_cell.angle_gamma   90.00
#
_symmetry.space_group_name_H-M   'P 1'
#
loop_
_entity.id
_entity.type
_entity.pdbx_description
1 polymer ?
#
loop_
_entity_poly.entity_id
_entity_poly.type
_entity_poly.pdbx_seq_one_letter_code
_entity_poly.pdbx_strand_id
1 'polypeptide(L)'
;MSDMTRYQGLLIGVWLSFLLLIAAVLSPRSTHDLQAAPQNQGGNLIQNPGFEGNFSAWSGIPEVQVASNWTPWWWDNPGHDPPYFRPEYKRALASVFPKRVLSGSSAQQWFTFHASHLAGMYQQVFNVTPNQRYRFTIFAQVWSSTEDEPNNSVLPANPHLQIGIDPTGNWDPGSPDIVWSPEASMASIIDQWGMLSVEATAINDAVTVYMRTNPEFANKHNDMYWDQASLEVIGPPEPTPIPPTDTPGPATNTPEATNTPVATNTPMATNTLPPTNTALPSNTPTSEPEPSATAEPTETHTPTASPVPATDTPTILPTNTVEPTSTPQNTEVAALPPTVTDAISQESGDTAAEDNPSWFSVVLLVAIGLLIILLVILLVVVLRQRRQY
;
A
#
# COMPACT_ATOMS: atom_id res chain seq x y z
N MET A 1 61.88 49.68 -17.15
CA MET A 1 61.99 48.64 -16.10
C MET A 1 62.06 49.35 -14.75
N SER A 2 60.96 49.38 -13.96
CA SER A 2 60.96 49.66 -12.50
C SER A 2 59.57 49.91 -11.87
N ASP A 3 58.45 49.91 -12.62
CA ASP A 3 57.16 50.38 -12.07
C ASP A 3 55.93 49.49 -12.35
N MET A 4 56.12 48.18 -12.55
CA MET A 4 55.03 47.22 -12.77
C MET A 4 54.92 46.13 -11.68
N THR A 5 55.67 46.28 -10.58
CA THR A 5 55.75 45.32 -9.46
C THR A 5 55.24 45.89 -8.13
N ARG A 6 54.73 47.12 -8.07
CA ARG A 6 54.12 47.71 -6.85
C ARG A 6 52.59 47.67 -6.81
N TYR A 7 51.91 47.56 -7.96
CA TYR A 7 50.44 47.43 -8.03
C TYR A 7 49.92 45.99 -7.87
N GLN A 8 50.80 44.98 -7.90
CA GLN A 8 50.44 43.58 -7.64
C GLN A 8 50.30 43.26 -6.13
N GLY A 9 50.86 44.09 -5.24
CA GLY A 9 50.82 43.85 -3.79
C GLY A 9 49.60 44.44 -3.06
N LEU A 10 49.00 45.53 -3.59
CA LEU A 10 47.90 46.23 -2.91
C LEU A 10 46.51 45.73 -3.33
N LEU A 11 46.38 45.17 -4.54
CA LEU A 11 45.11 44.61 -5.04
C LEU A 11 44.80 43.21 -4.50
N ILE A 12 45.77 42.49 -3.93
CA ILE A 12 45.54 41.18 -3.30
C ILE A 12 44.98 41.35 -1.87
N GLY A 13 45.34 42.43 -1.16
CA GLY A 13 44.85 42.68 0.21
C GLY A 13 43.36 43.03 0.30
N VAL A 14 42.84 43.83 -0.64
CA VAL A 14 41.44 44.31 -0.59
C VAL A 14 40.43 43.23 -1.02
N TRP A 15 40.83 42.28 -1.86
CA TRP A 15 39.96 41.16 -2.25
C TRP A 15 39.85 40.07 -1.17
N LEU A 16 40.88 39.86 -0.35
CA LEU A 16 40.80 38.95 0.80
C LEU A 16 39.89 39.49 1.93
N SER A 17 39.81 40.81 2.11
CA SER A 17 38.89 41.41 3.09
C SER A 17 37.42 41.40 2.64
N PHE A 18 37.13 41.47 1.33
CA PHE A 18 35.75 41.38 0.84
C PHE A 18 35.24 39.92 0.75
N LEU A 19 36.13 38.95 0.52
CA LEU A 19 35.80 37.52 0.63
C LEU A 19 35.54 37.09 2.09
N LEU A 20 36.19 37.70 3.08
CA LEU A 20 35.91 37.43 4.50
C LEU A 20 34.65 38.15 5.05
N LEU A 21 34.20 39.25 4.45
CA LEU A 21 32.95 39.90 4.86
C LEU A 21 31.69 39.32 4.19
N ILE A 22 31.82 38.67 3.02
CA ILE A 22 30.74 37.86 2.44
C ILE A 22 30.68 36.47 3.11
N ALA A 23 31.83 35.91 3.55
CA ALA A 23 31.86 34.71 4.40
C ALA A 23 31.23 34.89 5.80
N ALA A 24 30.99 36.14 6.25
CA ALA A 24 30.28 36.43 7.50
C ALA A 24 28.75 36.58 7.34
N VAL A 25 28.23 36.55 6.10
CA VAL A 25 26.79 36.58 5.78
C VAL A 25 26.34 35.32 5.02
N LEU A 26 27.28 34.55 4.47
CA LEU A 26 27.09 33.16 4.01
C LEU A 26 27.90 32.15 4.83
N SER A 27 27.86 32.27 6.16
CA SER A 27 27.76 31.03 6.94
C SER A 27 26.50 30.30 6.43
N PRO A 28 26.51 28.97 6.21
CA PRO A 28 25.26 28.26 6.30
C PRO A 28 24.71 28.57 7.70
N ARG A 29 23.63 29.35 7.77
CA ARG A 29 22.74 29.23 8.91
C ARG A 29 22.28 27.79 8.83
N SER A 30 22.82 26.95 9.71
CA SER A 30 22.24 25.64 9.95
C SER A 30 20.82 25.90 10.42
N THR A 31 19.87 25.84 9.49
CA THR A 31 18.47 25.58 9.78
C THR A 31 18.36 24.12 10.18
N HIS A 32 19.07 23.76 11.25
CA HIS A 32 18.44 22.94 12.27
C HIS A 32 17.17 23.70 12.68
N ASP A 33 16.09 22.97 12.84
CA ASP A 33 14.78 23.48 13.23
C ASP A 33 13.95 24.19 12.13
N LEU A 34 14.04 23.66 10.89
CA LEU A 34 12.82 23.02 10.34
C LEU A 34 12.90 21.52 10.56
N GLN A 35 13.02 21.17 11.84
CA GLN A 35 12.56 19.91 12.35
C GLN A 35 11.04 19.97 12.17
N ALA A 36 10.55 19.43 11.05
CA ALA A 36 9.24 18.80 11.04
C ALA A 36 9.23 17.97 12.32
N ALA A 37 8.33 18.31 13.25
CA ALA A 37 8.39 17.75 14.59
C ALA A 37 8.52 16.24 14.45
N PRO A 38 9.42 15.56 15.19
CA PRO A 38 9.29 14.13 15.32
C PRO A 38 7.89 13.89 15.88
N GLN A 39 6.96 13.51 15.00
CA GLN A 39 5.74 12.84 15.43
C GLN A 39 6.25 11.73 16.33
N ASN A 40 5.82 11.76 17.59
CA ASN A 40 6.59 11.20 18.70
C ASN A 40 6.48 9.67 18.71
N GLN A 41 7.11 9.04 17.71
CA GLN A 41 7.10 7.63 17.39
C GLN A 41 8.08 6.87 18.30
N GLY A 42 8.09 7.19 19.59
CA GLY A 42 8.84 6.46 20.63
C GLY A 42 8.24 5.07 20.93
N GLY A 43 7.78 4.37 19.89
CA GLY A 43 7.01 3.13 19.95
C GLY A 43 6.47 2.61 18.61
N ASN A 44 6.53 3.38 17.51
CA ASN A 44 6.19 2.87 16.17
C ASN A 44 7.38 2.08 15.61
N LEU A 45 7.14 0.84 15.21
CA LEU A 45 8.16 -0.07 14.70
C LEU A 45 8.29 -0.05 13.16
N ILE A 46 7.35 0.59 12.46
CA ILE A 46 7.36 0.70 10.99
C ILE A 46 8.46 1.66 10.51
N GLN A 47 9.21 1.21 9.51
CA GLN A 47 10.15 2.03 8.77
C GLN A 47 9.45 2.78 7.63
N ASN A 48 9.77 4.07 7.46
CA ASN A 48 9.11 4.96 6.49
C ASN A 48 7.55 4.94 6.57
N PRO A 49 6.96 5.18 7.76
CA PRO A 49 5.53 4.97 8.01
C PRO A 49 4.58 5.94 7.28
N GLY A 50 5.04 7.17 7.06
CA GLY A 50 4.29 8.20 6.29
C GLY A 50 4.70 8.28 4.83
N PHE A 51 5.44 7.30 4.30
CA PHE A 51 5.90 7.27 2.91
C PHE A 51 6.64 8.54 2.42
N GLU A 52 7.23 9.32 3.33
CA GLU A 52 7.97 10.56 3.02
C GLU A 52 9.36 10.31 2.40
N GLY A 53 9.88 9.09 2.54
CA GLY A 53 11.19 8.68 2.05
C GLY A 53 11.36 8.64 0.53
N ASN A 54 12.45 7.99 0.08
CA ASN A 54 12.71 7.80 -1.33
C ASN A 54 11.74 6.76 -1.93
N PHE A 55 11.46 6.88 -3.22
CA PHE A 55 10.78 5.86 -4.01
C PHE A 55 11.74 5.33 -5.07
N SER A 56 11.63 4.05 -5.40
CA SER A 56 12.48 3.40 -6.40
C SER A 56 11.74 2.31 -7.16
N ALA A 57 12.15 2.09 -8.42
CA ALA A 57 11.70 1.00 -9.26
C ALA A 57 12.00 -0.37 -8.62
N TRP A 58 10.97 -1.12 -8.24
CA TRP A 58 11.11 -2.47 -7.71
C TRP A 58 11.64 -3.41 -8.81
N SER A 59 12.73 -4.12 -8.52
CA SER A 59 13.40 -5.04 -9.46
C SER A 59 13.69 -4.44 -10.85
N GLY A 60 13.87 -3.10 -10.93
CA GLY A 60 14.11 -2.38 -12.17
C GLY A 60 12.86 -2.11 -13.04
N ILE A 61 11.65 -2.44 -12.56
CA ILE A 61 10.39 -2.19 -13.27
C ILE A 61 9.97 -0.72 -13.02
N PRO A 62 9.98 0.17 -14.04
CA PRO A 62 9.77 1.60 -13.82
C PRO A 62 8.33 1.94 -13.43
N GLU A 63 7.34 1.09 -13.75
CA GLU A 63 5.94 1.26 -13.34
C GLU A 63 5.67 0.78 -11.89
N VAL A 64 6.67 0.23 -11.20
CA VAL A 64 6.54 -0.24 -9.81
C VAL A 64 7.42 0.62 -8.90
N GLN A 65 7.06 1.89 -8.73
CA GLN A 65 7.74 2.81 -7.81
C GLN A 65 7.24 2.62 -6.38
N VAL A 66 8.11 2.10 -5.53
CA VAL A 66 7.77 1.73 -4.15
C VAL A 66 8.59 2.54 -3.16
N ALA A 67 7.93 3.00 -2.10
CA ALA A 67 8.55 3.71 -1.00
C ALA A 67 9.60 2.85 -0.29
N SER A 68 10.73 3.46 0.08
CA SER A 68 11.83 2.77 0.76
C SER A 68 11.38 2.01 2.01
N ASN A 69 11.94 0.81 2.22
CA ASN A 69 11.62 -0.15 3.28
C ASN A 69 10.27 -0.89 3.15
N TRP A 70 9.56 -0.76 2.02
CA TRP A 70 8.38 -1.57 1.72
C TRP A 70 8.61 -2.43 0.47
N THR A 71 7.91 -3.56 0.40
CA THR A 71 7.97 -4.51 -0.72
C THR A 71 6.58 -4.66 -1.35
N PRO A 72 6.43 -4.55 -2.68
CA PRO A 72 5.16 -4.82 -3.36
C PRO A 72 4.92 -6.31 -3.55
N TRP A 73 3.65 -6.71 -3.68
CA TRP A 73 3.26 -8.05 -4.07
C TRP A 73 1.95 -8.03 -4.87
N TRP A 74 1.77 -8.99 -5.78
CA TRP A 74 0.56 -9.16 -6.58
C TRP A 74 0.43 -10.60 -7.08
N TRP A 75 -0.78 -11.02 -7.43
CA TRP A 75 -1.02 -12.22 -8.23
C TRP A 75 -1.54 -11.84 -9.62
N ASP A 76 -0.76 -12.18 -10.65
CA ASP A 76 -1.24 -12.18 -12.03
C ASP A 76 -2.14 -13.40 -12.27
N ASN A 77 -3.42 -13.18 -12.54
CA ASN A 77 -4.38 -14.24 -12.85
C ASN A 77 -5.28 -13.84 -14.03
N PRO A 78 -4.81 -14.05 -15.28
CA PRO A 78 -5.58 -13.71 -16.48
C PRO A 78 -6.80 -14.63 -16.70
N GLY A 79 -6.96 -15.68 -15.90
CA GLY A 79 -8.13 -16.57 -15.91
C GLY A 79 -9.20 -16.23 -14.86
N HIS A 80 -8.97 -15.21 -14.03
CA HIS A 80 -10.00 -14.64 -13.16
C HIS A 80 -10.99 -13.80 -13.98
N ASP A 81 -12.20 -13.57 -13.46
CA ASP A 81 -13.19 -12.67 -14.06
C ASP A 81 -13.67 -11.64 -13.00
N PRO A 82 -13.34 -10.35 -13.13
CA PRO A 82 -12.44 -9.77 -14.13
C PRO A 82 -10.97 -10.22 -13.96
N PRO A 83 -10.16 -10.27 -15.02
CA PRO A 83 -8.75 -10.66 -14.94
C PRO A 83 -7.95 -9.83 -13.92
N TYR A 84 -7.08 -10.49 -13.15
CA TYR A 84 -6.12 -9.81 -12.29
C TYR A 84 -4.82 -9.52 -13.03
N PHE A 85 -4.46 -8.24 -13.07
CA PHE A 85 -3.20 -7.75 -13.60
C PHE A 85 -2.38 -7.06 -12.51
N ARG A 86 -1.06 -7.17 -12.58
CA ARG A 86 -0.12 -6.35 -11.79
C ARG A 86 -0.50 -4.85 -11.82
N PRO A 87 -0.70 -4.20 -10.66
CA PRO A 87 -0.86 -2.75 -10.57
C PRO A 87 0.39 -1.97 -10.99
N GLU A 88 0.19 -0.70 -11.32
CA GLU A 88 1.27 0.30 -11.29
C GLU A 88 1.37 0.89 -9.87
N TYR A 89 2.59 0.99 -9.33
CA TYR A 89 2.86 1.58 -8.01
C TYR A 89 3.56 2.92 -8.19
N LYS A 90 3.09 3.96 -7.48
CA LYS A 90 3.56 5.35 -7.65
C LYS A 90 3.62 6.10 -6.31
N ARG A 91 4.38 7.19 -6.30
CA ARG A 91 4.32 8.22 -5.25
C ARG A 91 3.19 9.19 -5.56
N ALA A 92 2.19 9.27 -4.68
CA ALA A 92 1.27 10.41 -4.69
C ALA A 92 1.98 11.62 -4.05
N LEU A 93 1.89 12.80 -4.67
CA LEU A 93 2.53 14.03 -4.19
C LEU A 93 1.47 15.05 -3.79
N ALA A 94 1.57 15.62 -2.59
CA ALA A 94 0.61 16.60 -2.08
C ALA A 94 0.56 17.89 -2.92
N SER A 95 1.65 18.21 -3.61
CA SER A 95 1.75 19.34 -4.56
C SER A 95 0.97 19.15 -5.86
N VAL A 96 0.57 17.91 -6.19
CA VAL A 96 -0.19 17.57 -7.40
C VAL A 96 -1.60 17.09 -7.05
N PHE A 97 -1.70 16.22 -6.04
CA PHE A 97 -2.94 15.59 -5.61
C PHE A 97 -3.14 15.79 -4.09
N PRO A 98 -3.45 17.01 -3.62
CA PRO A 98 -3.48 17.34 -2.18
C PRO A 98 -4.52 16.54 -1.38
N LYS A 99 -5.58 16.03 -2.01
CA LYS A 99 -6.55 15.11 -1.34
C LYS A 99 -6.09 13.66 -1.26
N ARG A 100 -5.02 13.30 -1.96
CA ARG A 100 -4.49 11.93 -2.08
C ARG A 100 -3.22 11.71 -1.25
N VAL A 101 -2.95 12.64 -0.33
CA VAL A 101 -1.94 12.55 0.73
C VAL A 101 -2.63 12.99 2.03
N LEU A 102 -2.50 12.22 3.12
CA LEU A 102 -3.14 12.56 4.39
C LEU A 102 -2.29 13.55 5.19
N SER A 103 -0.98 13.40 5.14
CA SER A 103 -0.02 14.25 5.85
C SER A 103 1.34 14.31 5.15
N GLY A 104 2.18 15.28 5.53
CA GLY A 104 3.51 15.41 4.94
C GLY A 104 3.46 15.90 3.49
N SER A 105 4.29 15.29 2.63
CA SER A 105 4.46 15.63 1.22
C SER A 105 4.01 14.53 0.26
N SER A 106 3.84 13.29 0.73
CA SER A 106 3.49 12.16 -0.13
C SER A 106 2.83 10.96 0.56
N ALA A 107 2.09 10.21 -0.23
CA ALA A 107 1.54 8.90 0.14
C ALA A 107 2.03 7.84 -0.87
N GLN A 108 1.96 6.57 -0.49
CA GLN A 108 2.10 5.47 -1.44
C GLN A 108 0.77 5.30 -2.20
N GLN A 109 0.85 5.13 -3.51
CA GLN A 109 -0.27 4.76 -4.37
C GLN A 109 0.03 3.45 -5.10
N TRP A 110 -1.00 2.67 -5.37
CA TRP A 110 -1.03 1.80 -6.55
C TRP A 110 -2.39 1.85 -7.22
N PHE A 111 -2.46 1.49 -8.50
CA PHE A 111 -3.70 1.50 -9.25
C PHE A 111 -3.72 0.50 -10.41
N THR A 112 -4.92 0.20 -10.90
CA THR A 112 -5.17 -0.45 -12.19
C THR A 112 -6.14 0.37 -13.02
N PHE A 113 -5.93 0.42 -14.34
CA PHE A 113 -6.77 1.19 -15.28
C PHE A 113 -7.55 0.22 -16.19
N HIS A 114 -8.89 0.31 -16.19
CA HIS A 114 -9.79 -0.68 -16.83
C HIS A 114 -9.49 -2.15 -16.45
N ALA A 115 -9.08 -2.37 -15.20
CA ALA A 115 -8.60 -3.67 -14.72
C ALA A 115 -8.80 -3.86 -13.21
N SER A 116 -8.86 -5.12 -12.79
CA SER A 116 -8.78 -5.54 -11.39
C SER A 116 -7.39 -6.12 -11.09
N HIS A 117 -7.12 -6.35 -9.81
CA HIS A 117 -5.89 -6.91 -9.28
C HIS A 117 -6.18 -7.60 -7.94
N LEU A 118 -5.35 -8.57 -7.55
CA LEU A 118 -5.20 -8.95 -6.15
C LEU A 118 -3.75 -8.64 -5.76
N ALA A 119 -3.56 -7.57 -4.98
CA ALA A 119 -2.24 -6.97 -4.78
C ALA A 119 -2.13 -6.19 -3.46
N GLY A 120 -0.91 -5.78 -3.14
CA GLY A 120 -0.63 -4.89 -2.04
C GLY A 120 0.85 -4.67 -1.80
N MET A 121 1.19 -4.41 -0.55
CA MET A 121 2.56 -4.21 -0.05
C MET A 121 2.74 -4.83 1.33
N TYR A 122 3.98 -5.13 1.72
CA TYR A 122 4.32 -5.61 3.06
C TYR A 122 5.62 -5.00 3.60
N GLN A 123 5.81 -5.12 4.91
CA GLN A 123 7.08 -4.84 5.60
C GLN A 123 7.30 -5.87 6.72
N GLN A 124 8.48 -6.49 6.75
CA GLN A 124 8.92 -7.33 7.88
C GLN A 124 9.50 -6.44 8.98
N VAL A 125 9.09 -6.70 10.23
CA VAL A 125 9.56 -6.00 11.43
C VAL A 125 10.24 -7.01 12.35
N PHE A 126 11.54 -6.85 12.54
CA PHE A 126 12.40 -7.74 13.31
C PHE A 126 12.67 -7.20 14.73
N ASN A 127 13.12 -8.07 15.63
CA ASN A 127 13.36 -7.77 17.05
C ASN A 127 12.08 -7.41 17.82
N VAL A 128 10.94 -7.97 17.40
CA VAL A 128 9.73 -7.97 18.22
C VAL A 128 9.83 -9.03 19.32
N THR A 129 9.00 -8.93 20.35
CA THR A 129 9.02 -9.85 21.50
C THR A 129 8.02 -10.99 21.27
N PRO A 130 8.43 -12.26 21.24
CA PRO A 130 7.51 -13.40 21.21
C PRO A 130 6.50 -13.35 22.37
N ASN A 131 5.25 -13.71 22.10
CA ASN A 131 4.07 -13.60 22.98
C ASN A 131 3.65 -12.16 23.34
N GLN A 132 4.27 -11.13 22.75
CA GLN A 132 3.77 -9.76 22.87
C GLN A 132 2.67 -9.50 21.83
N ARG A 133 1.62 -8.78 22.24
CA ARG A 133 0.53 -8.34 21.35
C ARG A 133 0.90 -7.01 20.69
N TYR A 134 0.63 -6.92 19.40
CA TYR A 134 0.91 -5.76 18.54
C TYR A 134 -0.36 -5.29 17.85
N ARG A 135 -0.46 -3.98 17.58
CA ARG A 135 -1.48 -3.39 16.72
C ARG A 135 -0.82 -2.79 15.48
N PHE A 136 -1.27 -3.20 14.30
CA PHE A 136 -0.95 -2.53 13.05
C PHE A 136 -2.13 -1.63 12.66
N THR A 137 -1.85 -0.36 12.37
CA THR A 137 -2.79 0.59 11.78
C THR A 137 -2.18 1.24 10.55
N ILE A 138 -3.04 1.71 9.64
CA ILE A 138 -2.67 2.58 8.51
C ILE A 138 -3.92 3.31 8.04
N PHE A 139 -3.76 4.48 7.44
CA PHE A 139 -4.86 5.14 6.74
C PHE A 139 -4.87 4.74 5.28
N ALA A 140 -6.06 4.47 4.76
CA ALA A 140 -6.31 4.22 3.35
C ALA A 140 -7.39 5.17 2.81
N GLN A 141 -7.23 5.56 1.55
CA GLN A 141 -8.27 6.21 0.75
C GLN A 141 -8.28 5.57 -0.64
N VAL A 142 -9.46 5.42 -1.23
CA VAL A 142 -9.65 4.83 -2.55
C VAL A 142 -10.38 5.81 -3.46
N TRP A 143 -10.01 5.81 -4.74
CA TRP A 143 -10.84 6.31 -5.82
C TRP A 143 -11.14 5.11 -6.72
N SER A 144 -12.42 4.79 -6.90
CA SER A 144 -12.81 3.76 -7.86
C SER A 144 -13.98 4.27 -8.66
N SER A 145 -13.82 4.35 -9.98
CA SER A 145 -14.73 5.12 -10.82
C SER A 145 -14.82 4.57 -12.24
N THR A 146 -16.01 4.62 -12.83
CA THR A 146 -16.20 4.51 -14.28
C THR A 146 -15.86 5.82 -15.02
N GLU A 147 -15.89 6.95 -14.30
CA GLU A 147 -15.74 8.32 -14.82
C GLU A 147 -14.43 8.99 -14.37
N ASP A 148 -13.99 10.02 -15.10
CA ASP A 148 -12.66 10.64 -14.95
C ASP A 148 -12.52 11.72 -13.85
N GLU A 149 -13.55 12.03 -13.07
CA GLU A 149 -13.46 13.05 -12.01
C GLU A 149 -12.69 12.52 -10.77
N PRO A 150 -11.45 12.98 -10.51
CA PRO A 150 -10.57 12.37 -9.50
C PRO A 150 -10.94 12.71 -8.05
N ASN A 151 -12.02 13.45 -7.83
CA ASN A 151 -12.55 13.78 -6.50
C ASN A 151 -13.84 13.05 -6.13
N ASN A 152 -14.45 12.29 -7.06
CA ASN A 152 -15.75 11.67 -6.85
C ASN A 152 -15.89 10.35 -7.62
N SER A 153 -15.89 9.25 -6.90
CA SER A 153 -16.10 7.89 -7.39
C SER A 153 -17.52 7.71 -7.94
N VAL A 154 -17.62 7.19 -9.16
CA VAL A 154 -18.89 6.82 -9.80
C VAL A 154 -18.92 5.31 -9.99
N LEU A 155 -19.93 4.64 -9.41
CA LEU A 155 -20.05 3.18 -9.38
C LEU A 155 -18.75 2.48 -8.88
N PRO A 156 -18.25 2.83 -7.67
CA PRO A 156 -17.01 2.25 -7.16
C PRO A 156 -17.05 0.73 -7.08
N ALA A 157 -15.99 0.08 -7.54
CA ALA A 157 -15.73 -1.32 -7.26
C ALA A 157 -15.34 -1.43 -5.79
N ASN A 158 -15.98 -2.36 -5.06
CA ASN A 158 -15.57 -2.67 -3.70
C ASN A 158 -14.11 -3.20 -3.74
N PRO A 159 -13.16 -2.57 -3.03
CA PRO A 159 -11.75 -2.92 -3.12
C PRO A 159 -11.35 -4.07 -2.17
N HIS A 160 -12.28 -4.66 -1.41
CA HIS A 160 -12.03 -5.67 -0.35
C HIS A 160 -10.79 -5.32 0.50
N LEU A 161 -10.67 -4.05 0.87
CA LEU A 161 -9.43 -3.46 1.36
C LEU A 161 -9.18 -3.87 2.80
N GLN A 162 -8.02 -4.47 3.05
CA GLN A 162 -7.64 -5.02 4.35
C GLN A 162 -6.17 -4.74 4.68
N ILE A 163 -5.85 -4.84 5.96
CA ILE A 163 -4.48 -4.98 6.45
C ILE A 163 -4.34 -6.28 7.25
N GLY A 164 -3.11 -6.78 7.38
CA GLY A 164 -2.85 -8.01 8.14
C GLY A 164 -1.54 -7.97 8.91
N ILE A 165 -1.42 -8.88 9.87
CA ILE A 165 -0.15 -9.21 10.52
C ILE A 165 0.05 -10.73 10.40
N ASP A 166 1.14 -11.16 9.77
CA ASP A 166 1.65 -12.53 9.96
C ASP A 166 2.42 -12.58 11.29
N PRO A 167 1.97 -13.36 12.29
CA PRO A 167 2.57 -13.41 13.61
C PRO A 167 3.89 -14.20 13.64
N THR A 168 4.21 -14.95 12.59
CA THR A 168 5.45 -15.73 12.47
C THR A 168 6.59 -14.94 11.81
N GLY A 169 6.28 -13.82 11.17
CA GLY A 169 7.22 -13.07 10.34
C GLY A 169 7.41 -13.62 8.94
N ASN A 170 6.54 -14.53 8.48
CA ASN A 170 6.53 -15.01 7.10
C ASN A 170 6.20 -13.85 6.13
N TRP A 171 6.86 -13.84 4.98
CA TRP A 171 6.81 -12.80 3.95
C TRP A 171 6.00 -13.21 2.70
N ASP A 172 5.45 -14.43 2.70
CA ASP A 172 4.49 -14.90 1.72
C ASP A 172 3.11 -14.22 1.92
N PRO A 173 2.62 -13.39 0.98
CA PRO A 173 1.29 -12.78 1.07
C PRO A 173 0.14 -13.79 0.99
N GLY A 174 0.41 -15.04 0.55
CA GLY A 174 -0.52 -16.16 0.57
C GLY A 174 -0.55 -16.94 1.90
N SER A 175 0.24 -16.54 2.90
CA SER A 175 0.34 -17.23 4.19
C SER A 175 -1.04 -17.34 4.87
N PRO A 176 -1.48 -18.55 5.28
CA PRO A 176 -2.74 -18.75 5.98
C PRO A 176 -2.70 -18.22 7.43
N ASP A 177 -1.50 -17.95 7.96
CA ASP A 177 -1.30 -17.45 9.32
C ASP A 177 -1.49 -15.93 9.43
N ILE A 178 -1.67 -15.21 8.31
CA ILE A 178 -1.93 -13.77 8.34
C ILE A 178 -3.27 -13.49 9.02
N VAL A 179 -3.21 -12.84 10.19
CA VAL A 179 -4.38 -12.29 10.87
C VAL A 179 -4.78 -11.03 10.11
N TRP A 180 -5.83 -11.11 9.30
CA TRP A 180 -6.39 -9.98 8.56
C TRP A 180 -7.38 -9.17 9.41
N SER A 181 -7.44 -7.86 9.18
CA SER A 181 -8.55 -7.01 9.62
C SER A 181 -9.86 -7.47 8.98
N PRO A 182 -11.03 -7.09 9.53
CA PRO A 182 -12.24 -7.00 8.71
C PRO A 182 -11.97 -6.18 7.44
N GLU A 183 -12.70 -6.45 6.36
CA GLU A 183 -12.70 -5.59 5.18
C GLU A 183 -13.20 -4.19 5.56
N ALA A 184 -12.48 -3.16 5.10
CA ALA A 184 -12.91 -1.78 5.26
C ALA A 184 -14.21 -1.54 4.50
N SER A 185 -15.22 -1.00 5.19
CA SER A 185 -16.46 -0.60 4.52
C SER A 185 -16.17 0.44 3.44
N MET A 186 -16.80 0.34 2.27
CA MET A 186 -16.61 1.34 1.21
C MET A 186 -16.89 2.76 1.71
N ALA A 187 -17.92 2.92 2.55
CA ALA A 187 -18.28 4.21 3.16
C ALA A 187 -17.17 4.83 4.03
N SER A 188 -16.20 4.06 4.54
CA SER A 188 -15.08 4.58 5.33
C SER A 188 -13.82 4.90 4.54
N ILE A 189 -13.72 4.50 3.27
CA ILE A 189 -12.47 4.60 2.47
C ILE A 189 -12.65 5.17 1.05
N ILE A 190 -13.86 5.21 0.49
CA ILE A 190 -14.11 5.82 -0.83
C ILE A 190 -14.09 7.35 -0.70
N ASP A 191 -13.17 8.00 -1.43
CA ASP A 191 -12.93 9.45 -1.50
C ASP A 191 -12.70 10.18 -0.16
N GLN A 192 -12.46 9.43 0.91
CA GLN A 192 -12.01 9.94 2.20
C GLN A 192 -11.06 8.96 2.90
N TRP A 193 -10.18 9.50 3.75
CA TRP A 193 -9.22 8.72 4.52
C TRP A 193 -9.90 7.98 5.68
N GLY A 194 -9.84 6.66 5.67
CA GLY A 194 -10.25 5.78 6.76
C GLY A 194 -9.05 5.07 7.39
N MET A 195 -9.02 4.98 8.72
CA MET A 195 -8.00 4.20 9.43
C MET A 195 -8.43 2.73 9.52
N LEU A 196 -7.56 1.82 9.09
CA LEU A 196 -7.67 0.39 9.36
C LEU A 196 -6.88 0.03 10.62
N SER A 197 -7.30 -1.04 11.29
CA SER A 197 -6.62 -1.59 12.47
C SER A 197 -6.73 -3.11 12.49
N VAL A 198 -5.64 -3.78 12.87
CA VAL A 198 -5.59 -5.22 13.16
C VAL A 198 -4.66 -5.48 14.34
N GLU A 199 -4.91 -6.54 15.09
CA GLU A 199 -4.08 -6.95 16.23
C GLU A 199 -3.68 -8.41 16.10
N ALA A 200 -2.43 -8.72 16.46
CA ALA A 200 -1.92 -10.09 16.51
C ALA A 200 -0.88 -10.23 17.64
N THR A 201 -0.68 -11.46 18.12
CA THR A 201 0.39 -11.79 19.07
C THR A 201 1.55 -12.38 18.30
N ALA A 202 2.75 -11.82 18.44
CA ALA A 202 3.94 -12.34 17.77
C ALA A 202 4.27 -13.76 18.29
N ILE A 203 4.52 -14.69 17.39
CA ILE A 203 4.97 -16.06 17.68
C ILE A 203 6.50 -16.10 17.71
N ASN A 204 7.15 -15.42 16.76
CA ASN A 204 8.60 -15.32 16.63
C ASN A 204 9.10 -13.92 17.03
N ASP A 205 10.41 -13.70 16.88
CA ASP A 205 11.07 -12.39 17.02
C ASP A 205 10.94 -11.49 15.77
N ALA A 206 10.08 -11.89 14.83
CA ALA A 206 9.66 -11.13 13.66
C ALA A 206 8.14 -11.22 13.47
N VAL A 207 7.55 -10.14 12.92
CA VAL A 207 6.20 -10.14 12.33
C VAL A 207 6.24 -9.47 10.96
N THR A 208 5.27 -9.75 10.11
CA THR A 208 5.13 -9.07 8.81
C THR A 208 3.80 -8.35 8.75
N VAL A 209 3.81 -7.05 8.48
CA VAL A 209 2.59 -6.29 8.23
C VAL A 209 2.25 -6.29 6.73
N TYR A 210 0.97 -6.42 6.40
CA TYR A 210 0.47 -6.47 5.03
C TYR A 210 -0.61 -5.41 4.80
N MET A 211 -0.64 -4.86 3.58
CA MET A 211 -1.78 -4.20 2.97
C MET A 211 -2.30 -5.08 1.82
N ARG A 212 -3.62 -5.12 1.58
CA ARG A 212 -4.28 -5.88 0.52
C ARG A 212 -5.42 -5.10 -0.12
N THR A 213 -5.53 -5.15 -1.44
CA THR A 213 -6.74 -4.79 -2.20
C THR A 213 -7.07 -5.80 -3.29
N ASN A 214 -8.38 -5.91 -3.56
CA ASN A 214 -8.99 -6.74 -4.58
C ASN A 214 -10.29 -6.08 -5.11
N PRO A 215 -10.24 -5.23 -6.15
CA PRO A 215 -11.44 -4.62 -6.72
C PRO A 215 -12.38 -5.63 -7.38
N GLU A 216 -13.64 -5.68 -6.95
CA GLU A 216 -14.67 -6.57 -7.55
C GLU A 216 -14.81 -6.39 -9.08
N PHE A 217 -14.62 -5.16 -9.59
CA PHE A 217 -14.81 -4.82 -10.99
C PHE A 217 -13.60 -4.12 -11.62
N ALA A 218 -13.42 -4.34 -12.93
CA ALA A 218 -12.45 -3.67 -13.78
C ALA A 218 -12.90 -2.25 -14.15
N ASN A 219 -13.14 -1.42 -13.12
CA ASN A 219 -13.45 0.00 -13.27
C ASN A 219 -12.35 0.74 -14.04
N LYS A 220 -12.71 1.88 -14.63
CA LYS A 220 -11.77 2.74 -15.35
C LYS A 220 -10.63 3.16 -14.45
N HIS A 221 -10.96 3.64 -13.25
CA HIS A 221 -10.01 3.97 -12.19
C HIS A 221 -10.24 3.04 -10.99
N ASN A 222 -9.15 2.58 -10.40
CA ASN A 222 -9.10 1.67 -9.26
C ASN A 222 -7.80 1.98 -8.53
N ASP A 223 -7.82 3.07 -7.74
CA ASP A 223 -6.65 3.74 -7.19
C ASP A 223 -6.67 3.71 -5.66
N MET A 224 -5.59 3.21 -5.08
CA MET A 224 -5.44 2.93 -3.65
C MET A 224 -4.32 3.80 -3.09
N TYR A 225 -4.63 4.61 -2.09
CA TYR A 225 -3.71 5.55 -1.46
C TYR A 225 -3.53 5.17 0.02
N TRP A 226 -2.29 5.19 0.50
CA TRP A 226 -1.92 4.73 1.84
C TRP A 226 -0.96 5.72 2.51
N ASP A 227 -1.22 6.04 3.77
CA ASP A 227 -0.45 6.99 4.59
C ASP A 227 -0.54 6.63 6.08
N GLN A 228 0.40 7.14 6.88
CA GLN A 228 0.43 7.06 8.35
C GLN A 228 0.29 5.64 8.92
N ALA A 229 1.18 4.74 8.50
CA ALA A 229 1.32 3.40 9.06
C ALA A 229 1.87 3.44 10.50
N SER A 230 1.35 2.60 11.39
CA SER A 230 1.93 2.38 12.72
C SER A 230 1.87 0.91 13.13
N LEU A 231 2.95 0.40 13.69
CA LEU A 231 2.99 -0.90 14.39
C LEU A 231 3.46 -0.65 15.81
N GLU A 232 2.58 -0.85 16.78
CA GLU A 232 2.80 -0.51 18.18
C GLU A 232 2.63 -1.73 19.09
N VAL A 233 3.42 -1.77 20.16
CA VAL A 233 3.19 -2.70 21.28
C VAL A 233 1.91 -2.26 22.01
N ILE A 234 0.96 -3.17 22.12
CA ILE A 234 -0.22 -3.00 22.96
C ILE A 234 -0.14 -3.94 24.16
N GLY A 235 -0.96 -3.70 25.19
CA GLY A 235 -0.91 -4.49 26.44
C GLY A 235 -1.06 -6.01 26.22
N PRO A 236 -0.69 -6.83 27.23
CA PRO A 236 -0.87 -8.28 27.16
C PRO A 236 -2.31 -8.63 26.78
N PRO A 237 -2.55 -9.78 26.11
CA PRO A 237 -3.87 -10.13 25.60
C PRO A 237 -4.93 -9.98 26.70
N GLU A 238 -6.00 -9.26 26.35
CA GLU A 238 -7.15 -9.09 27.24
C GLU A 238 -7.59 -10.47 27.73
N PRO A 239 -7.70 -10.70 29.05
CA PRO A 239 -7.95 -12.03 29.58
C PRO A 239 -9.25 -12.56 29.00
N THR A 240 -9.17 -13.73 28.34
CA THR A 240 -10.34 -14.41 27.78
C THR A 240 -11.44 -14.43 28.83
N PRO A 241 -12.67 -13.96 28.51
CA PRO A 241 -13.76 -13.99 29.46
C PRO A 241 -13.91 -15.39 30.03
N ILE A 242 -13.67 -15.52 31.33
CA ILE A 242 -13.86 -16.79 32.03
C ILE A 242 -15.33 -17.16 31.80
N PRO A 243 -15.66 -18.31 31.21
CA PRO A 243 -17.06 -18.72 31.12
C PRO A 243 -17.63 -18.72 32.54
N PRO A 244 -18.86 -18.22 32.75
CA PRO A 244 -19.42 -18.07 34.08
C PRO A 244 -19.38 -19.44 34.78
N THR A 245 -18.64 -19.53 35.87
CA THR A 245 -18.59 -20.74 36.67
C THR A 245 -20.00 -21.02 37.17
N ASP A 246 -20.55 -22.18 36.82
CA ASP A 246 -21.85 -22.64 37.32
C ASP A 246 -21.85 -22.56 38.85
N THR A 247 -22.51 -21.51 39.37
CA THR A 247 -22.60 -21.28 40.79
C THR A 247 -23.59 -22.31 41.34
N PRO A 248 -23.19 -23.19 42.28
CA PRO A 248 -24.11 -24.15 42.85
C PRO A 248 -25.31 -23.40 43.44
N GLY A 249 -26.51 -23.70 42.93
CA GLY A 249 -27.74 -23.03 43.35
C GLY A 249 -27.94 -23.16 44.86
N PRO A 250 -28.51 -22.14 45.53
CA PRO A 250 -28.69 -22.17 46.97
C PRO A 250 -29.54 -23.38 47.39
N ALA A 251 -29.02 -24.16 48.35
CA ALA A 251 -29.71 -25.31 48.90
C ALA A 251 -30.91 -24.86 49.76
N THR A 252 -32.07 -24.68 49.14
CA THR A 252 -33.32 -24.34 49.82
C THR A 252 -33.83 -25.52 50.64
N ASN A 253 -33.35 -25.64 51.88
CA ASN A 253 -33.91 -26.52 52.91
C ASN A 253 -34.20 -25.70 54.19
N THR A 254 -35.25 -24.90 54.14
CA THR A 254 -35.89 -24.35 55.34
C THR A 254 -37.09 -25.22 55.67
N PRO A 255 -37.20 -25.82 56.87
CA PRO A 255 -38.37 -26.61 57.25
C PRO A 255 -39.57 -25.69 57.48
N GLU A 256 -40.59 -25.80 56.63
CA GLU A 256 -41.84 -25.06 56.79
C GLU A 256 -42.71 -25.66 57.90
N ALA A 257 -43.38 -24.80 58.67
CA ALA A 257 -44.13 -25.22 59.86
C ALA A 257 -45.46 -25.89 59.52
N THR A 258 -45.79 -26.92 60.30
CA THR A 258 -47.02 -27.72 60.24
C THR A 258 -48.29 -26.90 60.10
N ASN A 259 -49.05 -27.14 59.03
CA ASN A 259 -50.48 -26.81 58.97
C ASN A 259 -51.34 -28.07 59.10
N THR A 260 -52.40 -27.95 59.90
CA THR A 260 -53.33 -29.03 60.30
C THR A 260 -54.04 -29.67 59.09
N PRO A 261 -54.19 -31.01 59.05
CA PRO A 261 -54.84 -31.68 57.93
C PRO A 261 -56.36 -31.45 57.90
N VAL A 262 -56.89 -31.04 56.75
CA VAL A 262 -58.32 -31.14 56.42
C VAL A 262 -58.53 -32.38 55.56
N ALA A 263 -59.51 -33.20 55.90
CA ALA A 263 -59.76 -34.49 55.26
C ALA A 263 -60.18 -34.32 53.78
N THR A 264 -59.56 -35.10 52.90
CA THR A 264 -59.97 -35.26 51.49
C THR A 264 -60.21 -36.74 51.20
N ASN A 265 -61.25 -37.03 50.42
CA ASN A 265 -61.77 -38.38 50.20
C ASN A 265 -60.90 -39.23 49.25
N THR A 266 -61.10 -40.55 49.37
CA THR A 266 -60.47 -41.66 48.65
C THR A 266 -60.90 -41.74 47.15
N PRO A 267 -60.37 -42.66 46.33
CA PRO A 267 -59.54 -42.30 45.18
C PRO A 267 -60.18 -42.64 43.82
N MET A 268 -59.49 -42.38 42.71
CA MET A 268 -59.70 -43.18 41.50
C MET A 268 -58.42 -43.51 40.72
N ALA A 269 -58.32 -44.81 40.43
CA ALA A 269 -57.42 -45.59 39.57
C ALA A 269 -56.99 -44.96 38.22
N THR A 270 -56.00 -45.45 37.45
CA THR A 270 -54.87 -46.42 37.62
C THR A 270 -54.12 -46.47 36.28
N ASN A 271 -52.80 -46.75 36.28
CA ASN A 271 -51.95 -47.42 35.27
C ASN A 271 -50.51 -46.83 35.33
N THR A 272 -49.39 -47.49 35.70
CA THR A 272 -48.95 -48.91 35.54
C THR A 272 -48.66 -49.20 34.06
N LEU A 273 -47.47 -49.50 33.52
CA LEU A 273 -46.06 -49.80 33.93
C LEU A 273 -45.16 -49.53 32.67
N PRO A 274 -43.84 -49.88 32.55
CA PRO A 274 -42.86 -50.48 33.48
C PRO A 274 -41.53 -49.71 33.66
N PRO A 275 -40.64 -50.12 34.60
CA PRO A 275 -39.34 -49.50 34.86
C PRO A 275 -38.15 -50.04 34.03
N THR A 276 -37.12 -49.21 33.88
CA THR A 276 -35.77 -49.59 33.39
C THR A 276 -35.05 -50.45 34.42
N ASN A 277 -34.31 -51.47 33.97
CA ASN A 277 -33.65 -52.43 34.85
C ASN A 277 -32.29 -51.95 35.37
N THR A 278 -32.00 -52.37 36.61
CA THR A 278 -30.85 -52.01 37.46
C THR A 278 -29.47 -52.39 36.88
N ALA A 279 -28.44 -51.64 37.32
CA ALA A 279 -27.03 -51.84 37.00
C ALA A 279 -26.39 -53.09 37.63
N LEU A 280 -25.18 -53.44 37.17
CA LEU A 280 -24.18 -54.17 37.96
C LEU A 280 -22.76 -53.68 37.62
N PRO A 281 -21.87 -53.44 38.60
CA PRO A 281 -20.50 -53.01 38.35
C PRO A 281 -19.56 -54.20 38.14
N SER A 282 -18.41 -53.99 37.46
CA SER A 282 -17.28 -54.91 37.58
C SER A 282 -15.93 -54.20 37.42
N ASN A 283 -15.00 -54.67 38.23
CA ASN A 283 -13.71 -54.13 38.60
C ASN A 283 -12.67 -53.98 37.47
N THR A 284 -11.79 -52.99 37.66
CA THR A 284 -10.44 -52.88 37.07
C THR A 284 -9.63 -54.18 37.22
N PRO A 285 -8.77 -54.50 36.23
CA PRO A 285 -7.36 -54.66 36.58
C PRO A 285 -6.39 -53.92 35.64
N THR A 286 -5.19 -53.70 36.18
CA THR A 286 -4.06 -52.97 35.58
C THR A 286 -3.30 -53.78 34.52
N SER A 287 -2.88 -53.10 33.43
CA SER A 287 -1.70 -53.41 32.61
C SER A 287 -1.32 -52.10 31.89
N GLU A 288 -0.19 -51.46 32.23
CA GLU A 288 1.14 -51.69 31.63
C GLU A 288 1.18 -51.38 30.11
N PRO A 289 1.77 -50.24 29.69
CA PRO A 289 1.95 -49.91 28.27
C PRO A 289 3.25 -50.50 27.72
N GLU A 290 3.13 -51.48 26.83
CA GLU A 290 4.25 -51.94 25.99
C GLU A 290 4.49 -50.94 24.83
N PRO A 291 5.74 -50.53 24.55
CA PRO A 291 6.04 -49.60 23.46
C PRO A 291 6.16 -50.34 22.12
N SER A 292 5.60 -49.78 21.03
CA SER A 292 5.70 -50.40 19.70
C SER A 292 5.81 -49.41 18.54
N ALA A 293 6.58 -49.83 17.53
CA ALA A 293 6.73 -49.27 16.19
C ALA A 293 7.39 -47.88 16.03
N THR A 294 8.72 -47.89 16.05
CA THR A 294 9.57 -47.00 15.24
C THR A 294 9.10 -46.93 13.78
N ALA A 295 9.00 -45.73 13.21
CA ALA A 295 8.93 -45.54 11.76
C ALA A 295 10.35 -45.38 11.18
N GLU A 296 10.64 -46.11 10.11
CA GLU A 296 11.92 -46.10 9.39
C GLU A 296 12.03 -44.87 8.47
N PRO A 297 13.20 -44.23 8.29
CA PRO A 297 13.34 -43.03 7.48
C PRO A 297 13.38 -43.34 5.97
N THR A 298 12.43 -42.79 5.22
CA THR A 298 12.38 -42.92 3.75
C THR A 298 13.43 -42.05 3.05
N GLU A 299 14.37 -42.70 2.39
CA GLU A 299 15.13 -42.32 1.17
C GLU A 299 15.49 -40.83 0.94
N THR A 300 16.79 -40.56 0.98
CA THR A 300 17.40 -39.30 0.55
C THR A 300 17.39 -39.15 -0.97
N HIS A 301 16.62 -38.19 -1.50
CA HIS A 301 16.75 -37.80 -2.91
C HIS A 301 18.10 -37.13 -3.19
N THR A 302 18.95 -37.82 -3.96
CA THR A 302 20.20 -37.28 -4.50
C THR A 302 19.90 -36.25 -5.60
N PRO A 303 20.59 -35.09 -5.66
CA PRO A 303 20.37 -34.11 -6.72
C PRO A 303 20.87 -34.63 -8.08
N THR A 304 19.95 -34.77 -9.03
CA THR A 304 20.26 -35.09 -10.44
C THR A 304 21.01 -33.92 -11.11
N ALA A 305 21.99 -34.26 -11.93
CA ALA A 305 22.90 -33.31 -12.55
C ALA A 305 22.23 -32.32 -13.52
N SER A 306 22.82 -31.12 -13.58
CA SER A 306 22.45 -30.04 -14.50
C SER A 306 22.64 -30.42 -15.97
N PRO A 307 21.65 -30.16 -16.86
CA PRO A 307 21.84 -30.27 -18.30
C PRO A 307 22.60 -29.05 -18.85
N VAL A 308 23.70 -29.34 -19.54
CA VAL A 308 24.52 -28.36 -20.29
C VAL A 308 23.68 -27.74 -21.42
N PRO A 309 23.68 -26.40 -21.61
CA PRO A 309 23.10 -25.79 -22.79
C PRO A 309 23.97 -26.08 -24.02
N ALA A 310 23.37 -26.66 -25.07
CA ALA A 310 24.06 -26.90 -26.33
C ALA A 310 24.32 -25.58 -27.08
N THR A 311 25.57 -25.36 -27.49
CA THR A 311 25.96 -24.25 -28.36
C THR A 311 25.84 -24.70 -29.82
N ASP A 312 24.70 -24.43 -30.47
CA ASP A 312 24.59 -24.55 -31.92
C ASP A 312 24.75 -23.17 -32.59
N THR A 313 25.89 -23.02 -33.27
CA THR A 313 26.22 -21.85 -34.10
C THR A 313 25.98 -22.18 -35.57
N PRO A 314 25.06 -21.50 -36.26
CA PRO A 314 25.08 -21.42 -37.72
C PRO A 314 25.87 -20.17 -38.16
N THR A 315 27.05 -20.37 -38.74
CA THR A 315 27.83 -19.32 -39.44
C THR A 315 27.93 -19.64 -40.92
N ILE A 316 27.28 -18.84 -41.78
CA ILE A 316 27.51 -18.54 -43.23
C ILE A 316 26.20 -17.97 -43.82
N LEU A 317 26.13 -17.02 -44.76
CA LEU A 317 27.05 -16.02 -45.37
C LEU A 317 26.12 -15.03 -46.15
N PRO A 318 26.41 -13.72 -46.32
CA PRO A 318 25.40 -12.77 -46.82
C PRO A 318 25.26 -12.75 -48.35
N THR A 319 24.09 -12.34 -48.87
CA THR A 319 23.90 -11.93 -50.28
C THR A 319 22.78 -10.88 -50.45
N ASN A 320 23.20 -9.65 -50.75
CA ASN A 320 22.61 -8.59 -51.60
C ASN A 320 21.07 -8.44 -51.79
N THR A 321 20.57 -7.30 -51.30
CA THR A 321 20.00 -6.17 -52.09
C THR A 321 19.07 -6.42 -53.28
N VAL A 322 17.79 -6.00 -53.14
CA VAL A 322 17.02 -5.24 -54.17
C VAL A 322 16.08 -4.24 -53.45
N GLU A 323 15.82 -3.08 -54.08
CA GLU A 323 14.92 -1.98 -53.65
C GLU A 323 13.40 -2.28 -53.74
N PRO A 324 12.53 -1.44 -53.13
CA PRO A 324 11.07 -1.58 -53.18
C PRO A 324 10.42 -0.90 -54.39
N THR A 325 9.20 -1.28 -54.80
CA THR A 325 8.44 -0.56 -55.86
C THR A 325 6.90 -0.66 -55.72
N SER A 326 6.26 0.52 -55.81
CA SER A 326 4.87 0.88 -56.19
C SER A 326 3.62 0.37 -55.42
N THR A 327 3.01 1.31 -54.69
CA THR A 327 1.67 1.94 -54.90
C THR A 327 0.39 1.07 -55.11
N PRO A 328 -0.71 1.31 -54.36
CA PRO A 328 -2.02 0.66 -54.55
C PRO A 328 -2.88 1.32 -55.64
N GLN A 329 -3.86 0.58 -56.18
CA GLN A 329 -4.77 1.05 -57.23
C GLN A 329 -6.22 1.22 -56.70
N ASN A 330 -6.87 2.31 -57.11
CA ASN A 330 -8.21 2.75 -56.68
C ASN A 330 -9.35 2.01 -57.42
N THR A 331 -10.58 1.96 -56.88
CA THR A 331 -11.79 1.52 -57.62
C THR A 331 -13.07 2.24 -57.17
N GLU A 332 -13.85 2.67 -58.17
CA GLU A 332 -15.11 3.45 -58.14
C GLU A 332 -15.93 3.04 -59.40
N VAL A 333 -17.25 3.25 -59.58
CA VAL A 333 -18.30 4.01 -58.88
C VAL A 333 -19.63 3.22 -58.97
N ALA A 334 -20.55 3.33 -58.00
CA ALA A 334 -21.98 3.04 -58.23
C ALA A 334 -22.90 3.91 -57.34
N ALA A 335 -24.00 4.43 -57.90
CA ALA A 335 -24.70 5.62 -57.36
C ALA A 335 -26.16 5.40 -56.92
N LEU A 336 -26.69 6.41 -56.21
CA LEU A 336 -28.03 6.58 -55.60
C LEU A 336 -29.17 6.72 -56.65
N PRO A 337 -30.48 6.76 -56.28
CA PRO A 337 -31.13 8.01 -55.79
C PRO A 337 -32.30 7.74 -54.76
N PRO A 338 -33.27 8.64 -54.46
CA PRO A 338 -33.33 9.28 -53.12
C PRO A 338 -34.72 9.27 -52.44
N THR A 339 -34.85 9.90 -51.23
CA THR A 339 -35.96 10.83 -50.82
C THR A 339 -35.96 11.11 -49.30
N VAL A 340 -35.68 12.38 -48.93
CA VAL A 340 -36.36 13.27 -47.92
C VAL A 340 -36.72 12.73 -46.52
N THR A 341 -36.55 13.43 -45.38
CA THR A 341 -35.83 14.65 -44.93
C THR A 341 -36.09 14.76 -43.42
N ASP A 342 -35.08 15.06 -42.58
CA ASP A 342 -35.09 16.14 -41.56
C ASP A 342 -33.93 16.06 -40.54
N ALA A 343 -33.30 17.22 -40.31
CA ALA A 343 -32.83 17.79 -39.03
C ALA A 343 -32.02 16.92 -38.02
N ILE A 344 -30.86 17.30 -37.45
CA ILE A 344 -30.12 18.59 -37.37
C ILE A 344 -28.60 18.31 -37.38
N SER A 345 -27.82 19.20 -37.98
CA SER A 345 -26.35 19.16 -37.98
C SER A 345 -25.74 19.49 -36.60
N GLN A 346 -24.72 18.74 -36.19
CA GLN A 346 -23.49 19.37 -35.68
C GLN A 346 -22.27 18.51 -35.99
N GLU A 347 -21.13 19.18 -36.10
CA GLU A 347 -19.98 18.80 -36.91
C GLU A 347 -18.89 18.13 -36.06
N SER A 348 -18.42 16.96 -36.47
CA SER A 348 -17.31 16.27 -35.83
C SER A 348 -15.97 16.85 -36.29
N GLY A 349 -15.41 17.77 -35.50
CA GLY A 349 -14.04 18.25 -35.64
C GLY A 349 -13.10 17.50 -34.71
N ASP A 350 -12.47 16.43 -35.21
CA ASP A 350 -11.36 15.77 -34.51
C ASP A 350 -10.12 16.65 -34.55
N THR A 351 -9.61 17.06 -33.39
CA THR A 351 -8.31 17.71 -33.24
C THR A 351 -7.61 17.14 -32.02
N ALA A 352 -6.45 16.54 -32.25
CA ALA A 352 -5.53 16.11 -31.20
C ALA A 352 -5.26 17.27 -30.23
N ALA A 353 -5.35 17.01 -28.93
CA ALA A 353 -5.01 17.97 -27.90
C ALA A 353 -3.49 18.17 -27.86
N GLU A 354 -2.99 19.16 -28.61
CA GLU A 354 -1.66 19.70 -28.38
C GLU A 354 -1.60 20.31 -26.96
N ASP A 355 -0.57 19.95 -26.21
CA ASP A 355 -0.21 20.53 -24.91
C ASP A 355 -0.01 22.05 -25.03
N ASN A 356 -1.10 22.81 -24.91
CA ASN A 356 -1.03 24.25 -24.77
C ASN A 356 -0.65 24.56 -23.31
N PRO A 357 0.58 25.05 -23.04
CA PRO A 357 0.93 25.45 -21.68
C PRO A 357 -0.04 26.55 -21.25
N SER A 358 -0.64 26.38 -20.07
CA SER A 358 -1.61 27.34 -19.54
C SER A 358 -1.07 28.77 -19.67
N TRP A 359 -1.92 29.73 -20.01
CA TRP A 359 -1.47 31.12 -20.23
C TRP A 359 -0.72 31.71 -19.01
N PHE A 360 -1.03 31.21 -17.81
CA PHE A 360 -0.28 31.46 -16.58
C PHE A 360 1.21 31.08 -16.68
N SER A 361 1.53 29.92 -17.26
CA SER A 361 2.91 29.45 -17.48
C SER A 361 3.70 30.41 -18.39
N VAL A 362 3.06 30.91 -19.46
CA VAL A 362 3.69 31.87 -20.39
C VAL A 362 3.93 33.21 -19.68
N VAL A 363 2.93 33.73 -18.95
CA VAL A 363 3.05 34.98 -18.18
C VAL A 363 4.14 34.87 -17.10
N LEU A 364 4.23 33.73 -16.40
CA LEU A 364 5.24 33.48 -15.39
C LEU A 364 6.66 33.46 -15.97
N LEU A 365 6.87 32.80 -17.11
CA LEU A 365 8.17 32.76 -17.80
C LEU A 365 8.60 34.16 -18.28
N VAL A 366 7.68 34.97 -18.80
CA VAL A 366 7.95 36.37 -19.19
C VAL A 366 8.33 37.21 -17.96
N ALA A 367 7.62 37.06 -16.83
CA ALA A 367 7.93 37.78 -15.60
C ALA A 367 9.33 37.43 -15.04
N ILE A 368 9.70 36.14 -15.05
CA ILE A 368 11.03 35.67 -14.65
C ILE A 368 12.11 36.23 -15.59
N GLY A 369 11.88 36.22 -16.90
CA GLY A 369 12.80 36.80 -17.89
C GLY A 369 13.06 38.29 -17.66
N LEU A 370 12.01 39.09 -17.41
CA LEU A 370 12.13 40.51 -17.10
C LEU A 370 12.89 40.78 -15.79
N LEU A 371 12.68 39.95 -14.76
CA LEU A 371 13.42 40.04 -13.50
C LEU A 371 14.91 39.78 -13.69
N ILE A 372 15.28 38.75 -14.46
CA ILE A 372 16.69 38.44 -14.77
C ILE A 372 17.35 39.58 -15.54
N ILE A 373 16.66 40.15 -16.53
CA ILE A 373 17.18 41.30 -17.31
C ILE A 373 17.42 42.50 -16.39
N LEU A 374 16.49 42.82 -15.47
CA LEU A 374 16.66 43.89 -14.47
C LEU A 374 17.87 43.65 -13.57
N LEU A 375 18.06 42.43 -13.06
CA LEU A 375 19.22 42.07 -12.23
C LEU A 375 20.55 42.19 -12.99
N VAL A 376 20.59 41.78 -14.26
CA VAL A 376 21.78 41.94 -15.12
C VAL A 376 22.08 43.42 -15.39
N ILE A 377 21.07 44.25 -15.68
CA ILE A 377 21.24 45.70 -15.86
C ILE A 377 21.79 46.33 -14.57
N LEU A 378 21.22 45.99 -13.42
CA LEU A 378 21.64 46.53 -12.13
C LEU A 378 23.09 46.10 -11.79
N LEU A 379 23.46 44.85 -12.06
CA LEU A 379 24.84 44.37 -11.95
C LEU A 379 25.80 45.15 -12.86
N VAL A 380 25.43 45.38 -14.13
CA VAL A 380 26.25 46.16 -15.07
C VAL A 380 26.40 47.62 -14.63
N VAL A 381 25.35 48.23 -14.07
CA VAL A 381 25.42 49.59 -13.51
C VAL A 381 26.38 49.65 -12.32
N VAL A 382 26.26 48.71 -11.36
CA VAL A 382 27.17 48.62 -10.20
C VAL A 382 28.62 48.39 -10.63
N LEU A 383 28.86 47.50 -11.62
CA LEU A 383 30.19 47.24 -12.16
C LEU A 383 30.76 48.43 -12.95
N ARG A 384 29.93 49.23 -13.62
CA ARG A 384 30.36 50.49 -14.27
C ARG A 384 30.71 51.57 -13.25
N GLN A 385 29.89 51.75 -12.21
CA GLN A 385 30.16 52.72 -11.14
C GLN A 385 31.46 52.37 -10.40
N ARG A 386 31.74 51.08 -10.14
CA ARG A 386 33.02 50.59 -9.59
C ARG A 386 34.24 50.69 -10.53
N ARG A 387 34.09 51.19 -11.76
CA ARG A 387 35.20 51.47 -12.71
C ARG A 387 35.44 52.97 -12.93
N GLN A 388 34.71 53.84 -12.24
CA GLN A 388 34.83 55.30 -12.34
C GLN A 388 35.44 55.94 -11.08
N TYR A 389 35.80 55.11 -10.10
CA TYR A 389 36.55 55.41 -8.87
C TYR A 389 37.65 54.35 -8.72
#